data_AF-A0A227J509-F1
#
_entry.id   AF-A0A227J509-F1
#
_cell.length_a   1.000
_cell.length_b   1.000
_cell.length_c   1.000
_cell.angle_alpha   90.00
_cell.angle_beta   90.00
_cell.angle_gamma   90.00
#
_symmetry.space_group_name_H-M   'P 1'
#
loop_
_entity.id
_entity.type
_entity.pdbx_description
1 polymer ?
#
loop_
_entity_poly.entity_id
_entity_poly.type
_entity_poly.pdbx_seq_one_letter_code
_entity_poly.pdbx_strand_id
1 'polypeptide(L)'
;TYLDMTQDYAPEEPGVDWANPLPLEKTYNYEPLAEVPADDPIRKRIWGIQTALWCEIINNQSRMDYMVFPRLTAMAEACWTDKQHRDWTDYLSRLKGHLPLLDLQGVNYRKPWK
;
A
#
# COMPACT_ATOMS: atom_id res chain seq x y z
N THR A 1 -5.76 -5.18 1.54
CA THR A 1 -5.61 -3.70 1.59
C THR A 1 -5.59 -3.18 3.03
N TYR A 2 -5.08 -3.98 3.97
CA TYR A 2 -5.13 -3.75 5.42
C TYR A 2 -3.73 -3.29 5.86
N LEU A 3 -3.63 -2.04 6.30
CA LEU A 3 -2.35 -1.38 6.60
C LEU A 3 -1.82 -1.74 7.99
N ASP A 4 -2.61 -2.40 8.83
CA ASP A 4 -2.20 -3.02 10.09
C ASP A 4 -1.36 -4.29 9.90
N MET A 5 -1.38 -4.86 8.69
CA MET A 5 -0.56 -6.03 8.35
C MET A 5 0.93 -5.70 8.36
N THR A 6 1.77 -6.64 8.79
CA THR A 6 3.24 -6.52 8.72
C THR A 6 3.73 -6.24 7.30
N GLN A 7 4.84 -5.50 7.19
CA GLN A 7 5.40 -5.04 5.91
C GLN A 7 6.53 -5.92 5.38
N ASP A 8 7.00 -6.87 6.17
CA ASP A 8 8.02 -7.85 5.84
C ASP A 8 7.85 -9.07 6.75
N TYR A 9 8.61 -10.12 6.49
CA TYR A 9 8.56 -11.40 7.23
C TYR A 9 9.46 -11.40 8.47
N ALA A 10 10.26 -10.36 8.67
CA ALA A 10 11.11 -10.22 9.83
C ALA A 10 10.26 -10.18 11.12
N PRO A 11 10.60 -10.96 12.16
CA PRO A 11 9.81 -11.02 13.39
C PRO A 11 9.80 -9.69 14.17
N GLU A 12 10.70 -8.77 13.86
CA GLU A 12 10.77 -7.42 14.43
C GLU A 12 9.76 -6.44 13.80
N GLU A 13 9.16 -6.78 12.65
CA GLU A 13 8.19 -5.90 12.00
C GLU A 13 6.93 -5.71 12.86
N PRO A 14 6.56 -4.47 13.19
CA PRO A 14 5.30 -4.23 13.88
C PRO A 14 4.12 -4.50 12.94
N GLY A 15 3.05 -5.04 13.50
CA GLY A 15 1.82 -5.33 12.76
C GLY A 15 1.19 -6.62 13.25
N VAL A 16 0.11 -7.00 12.57
CA VAL A 16 -0.50 -8.32 12.66
C VAL A 16 -0.28 -9.06 11.34
N ASP A 17 -0.54 -10.36 11.29
CA ASP A 17 -0.32 -11.18 10.09
C ASP A 17 -1.42 -12.21 9.84
N TRP A 18 -2.57 -12.10 10.53
CA TRP A 18 -3.67 -13.06 10.43
C TRP A 18 -4.19 -13.26 9.00
N ALA A 19 -4.15 -12.22 8.16
CA ALA A 19 -4.49 -12.33 6.76
C ALA A 19 -3.29 -12.85 5.96
N ASN A 20 -2.13 -12.22 6.15
CA ASN A 20 -0.77 -12.55 5.71
C ASN A 20 0.07 -11.26 5.81
N PRO A 21 1.41 -11.35 5.88
CA PRO A 21 2.27 -10.22 5.61
C PRO A 21 1.90 -9.54 4.28
N LEU A 22 1.94 -8.21 4.28
CA LEU A 22 1.62 -7.36 3.16
C LEU A 22 2.80 -6.44 2.83
N PRO A 23 3.86 -6.98 2.19
CA PRO A 23 4.96 -6.17 1.68
C PRO A 23 4.51 -5.13 0.66
N LEU A 24 5.37 -4.13 0.43
CA LEU A 24 5.09 -3.05 -0.51
C LEU A 24 4.81 -3.56 -1.92
N GLU A 25 5.62 -4.50 -2.42
CA GLU A 25 5.43 -5.11 -3.74
C GLU A 25 4.09 -5.85 -3.85
N LYS A 26 3.70 -6.61 -2.83
CA LYS A 26 2.39 -7.30 -2.79
C LYS A 26 1.23 -6.30 -2.77
N THR A 27 1.41 -5.16 -2.11
CA THR A 27 0.42 -4.07 -2.13
C THR A 27 0.32 -3.47 -3.52
N TYR A 28 1.45 -3.19 -4.18
CA TYR A 28 1.50 -2.61 -5.51
C TYR A 28 0.94 -3.54 -6.58
N ASN A 29 1.21 -4.84 -6.49
CA ASN A 29 0.72 -5.83 -7.45
C ASN A 29 -0.75 -6.21 -7.24
N TYR A 30 -1.44 -5.58 -6.29
CA TYR A 30 -2.88 -5.75 -6.14
C TYR A 30 -3.59 -5.22 -7.39
N GLU A 31 -4.15 -6.13 -8.17
CA GLU A 31 -5.01 -5.83 -9.32
C GLU A 31 -6.46 -6.17 -8.97
N PRO A 32 -7.32 -5.16 -8.77
CA PRO A 32 -8.72 -5.40 -8.45
C PRO A 32 -9.40 -6.14 -9.62
N LEU A 33 -10.05 -7.26 -9.32
CA LEU A 33 -10.82 -8.03 -10.30
C LEU A 33 -9.97 -8.56 -11.46
N ALA A 34 -8.73 -8.98 -11.19
CA ALA A 34 -7.82 -9.51 -12.21
C ALA A 34 -8.44 -10.59 -13.12
N GLU A 35 -9.34 -11.41 -12.55
CA GLU A 35 -10.01 -12.52 -13.25
C GLU A 35 -11.32 -12.11 -13.96
N VAL A 36 -11.79 -10.88 -13.80
CA VAL A 36 -13.05 -10.41 -14.40
C VAL A 36 -12.74 -9.70 -15.72
N PRO A 37 -13.36 -10.08 -16.85
CA PRO A 37 -13.18 -9.39 -18.13
C PRO A 37 -13.49 -7.89 -18.05
N ALA A 38 -12.81 -7.08 -18.85
CA ALA A 38 -12.97 -5.61 -18.82
C ALA A 38 -14.37 -5.15 -19.26
N ASP A 39 -15.02 -5.94 -20.10
CA ASP A 39 -16.37 -5.72 -20.65
C ASP A 39 -17.49 -6.30 -19.77
N ASP A 40 -17.16 -7.01 -18.68
CA ASP A 40 -18.14 -7.62 -17.80
C ASP A 40 -19.01 -6.54 -17.10
N PRO A 41 -20.35 -6.61 -17.20
CA PRO A 41 -21.25 -5.63 -16.58
C PRO A 41 -21.13 -5.56 -15.06
N ILE A 42 -20.59 -6.59 -14.39
CA ILE A 42 -20.36 -6.57 -12.93
C ILE A 42 -19.45 -5.40 -12.52
N ARG A 43 -18.54 -4.97 -13.40
CA ARG A 43 -17.63 -3.83 -13.14
C ARG A 43 -18.40 -2.53 -12.90
N LYS A 44 -19.61 -2.37 -13.45
CA LYS A 44 -20.49 -1.19 -13.21
C LYS A 44 -21.06 -1.15 -11.78
N ARG A 45 -20.99 -2.24 -11.02
CA ARG A 45 -21.43 -2.31 -9.62
C ARG A 45 -20.34 -1.89 -8.63
N ILE A 46 -19.13 -1.62 -9.11
CA ILE A 46 -17.95 -1.42 -8.28
C ILE A 46 -17.68 0.06 -8.21
N TRP A 47 -17.87 0.64 -7.02
CA TRP A 47 -17.60 2.06 -6.79
C TRP A 47 -16.11 2.38 -6.77
N GLY A 48 -15.30 1.44 -6.27
CA GLY A 48 -13.86 1.64 -6.17
C GLY A 48 -13.23 0.73 -5.13
N ILE A 49 -12.09 1.16 -4.63
CA ILE A 49 -11.23 0.41 -3.72
C ILE A 49 -11.03 1.26 -2.45
N GLN A 50 -10.88 0.58 -1.32
CA GLN A 50 -10.50 1.19 -0.06
C GLN A 50 -9.32 0.46 0.56
N THR A 51 -8.47 1.21 1.26
CA THR A 51 -7.49 0.67 2.20
C THR A 51 -7.87 1.12 3.61
N ALA A 52 -7.64 0.25 4.60
CA ALA A 52 -8.03 0.49 5.98
C ALA A 52 -6.83 0.31 6.92
N LEU A 53 -6.83 1.05 8.02
CA LEU A 53 -5.89 0.89 9.12
C LEU A 53 -6.68 0.54 10.38
N TRP A 54 -6.60 -0.71 10.82
CA TRP A 54 -7.08 -1.12 12.14
C TRP A 54 -6.03 -0.74 13.19
N CYS A 55 -6.47 -0.32 14.38
CA CYS A 55 -5.62 0.42 15.32
C CYS A 55 -5.42 -0.27 16.69
N GLU A 56 -5.67 -1.58 16.79
CA GLU A 56 -5.53 -2.36 18.03
C GLU A 56 -4.14 -2.19 18.68
N ILE A 57 -3.08 -2.15 17.85
CA ILE A 57 -1.68 -1.99 18.28
C ILE A 57 -1.03 -0.70 17.76
N ILE A 58 -1.84 0.28 17.34
CA ILE A 58 -1.40 1.56 16.76
C ILE A 58 -1.93 2.68 17.64
N ASN A 59 -1.11 3.14 18.59
CA ASN A 59 -1.52 4.07 19.64
C ASN A 59 -0.82 5.45 19.58
N ASN A 60 -0.01 5.69 18.56
CA ASN A 60 0.71 6.95 18.39
C ASN A 60 0.96 7.26 16.90
N GLN A 61 1.18 8.54 16.60
CA GLN A 61 1.37 9.03 15.23
C GLN A 61 2.57 8.38 14.53
N SER A 62 3.69 8.20 15.23
CA SER A 62 4.91 7.61 14.66
C SER A 62 4.68 6.16 14.19
N ARG A 63 3.89 5.37 14.93
CA ARG A 63 3.46 4.02 14.51
C ARG A 63 2.45 4.08 13.38
N MET A 64 1.50 5.02 13.42
CA MET A 64 0.51 5.20 12.34
C MET A 64 1.20 5.50 11.00
N ASP A 65 2.11 6.47 10.97
CA ASP A 65 2.87 6.83 9.77
C ASP A 65 3.64 5.63 9.21
N TYR A 66 4.28 4.86 10.09
CA TYR A 66 5.06 3.68 9.71
C TYR A 66 4.19 2.62 9.04
N MET A 67 3.00 2.36 9.59
CA MET A 67 2.09 1.34 9.05
C MET A 67 1.40 1.80 7.75
N VAL A 68 1.10 3.10 7.64
CA VAL A 68 0.40 3.68 6.48
C VAL A 68 1.34 3.87 5.29
N PHE A 69 2.51 4.46 5.51
CA PHE A 69 3.43 4.84 4.44
C PHE A 69 4.63 3.88 4.36
N PRO A 70 5.03 3.47 3.14
CA PRO A 70 4.64 4.02 1.84
C PRO A 70 3.48 3.30 1.15
N ARG A 71 2.96 2.20 1.70
CA ARG A 71 1.94 1.34 1.06
C ARG A 71 0.67 2.09 0.63
N LEU A 72 0.28 3.15 1.33
CA LEU A 72 -0.84 4.01 0.93
C LEU A 72 -0.65 4.58 -0.48
N THR A 73 0.58 4.90 -0.89
CA THR A 73 0.85 5.41 -2.26
C THR A 73 0.61 4.34 -3.33
N ALA A 74 0.96 3.08 -3.05
CA ALA A 74 0.66 1.96 -3.94
C ALA A 74 -0.86 1.70 -4.03
N MET A 75 -1.57 1.81 -2.91
CA MET A 75 -3.03 1.72 -2.90
C MET A 75 -3.68 2.87 -3.68
N ALA A 76 -3.19 4.11 -3.54
CA ALA A 76 -3.67 5.25 -4.30
C ALA A 76 -3.45 5.06 -5.81
N GLU A 77 -2.33 4.49 -6.21
CA GLU A 77 -2.04 4.18 -7.62
C GLU A 77 -2.96 3.09 -8.18
N ALA A 78 -3.27 2.05 -7.41
CA ALA A 78 -4.27 1.04 -7.79
C ALA A 78 -5.69 1.62 -7.92
N CYS A 79 -6.01 2.69 -7.18
CA CYS A 79 -7.30 3.39 -7.28
C CYS A 79 -7.39 4.34 -8.49
N TRP A 80 -6.26 4.84 -9.00
CA TRP A 80 -6.24 5.98 -9.93
C TRP A 80 -5.70 5.63 -11.31
N THR A 81 -4.61 4.86 -11.38
CA THR A 81 -3.86 4.66 -12.60
C THR A 81 -4.35 3.41 -13.33
N ASP A 82 -4.67 3.54 -14.62
CA ASP A 82 -5.02 2.39 -15.46
C ASP A 82 -3.92 1.32 -15.41
N LYS A 83 -4.34 0.05 -15.35
CA LYS A 83 -3.46 -1.13 -15.24
C LYS A 83 -2.27 -1.09 -16.22
N GLN A 84 -2.51 -0.68 -17.47
CA GLN A 84 -1.49 -0.66 -18.52
C GLN A 84 -0.35 0.35 -18.28
N HIS A 85 -0.53 1.30 -17.36
CA HIS A 85 0.47 2.30 -16.98
C HIS A 85 1.12 2.01 -15.62
N ARG A 86 0.78 0.89 -14.98
CA ARG A 86 1.36 0.49 -13.69
C ARG A 86 2.53 -0.46 -13.92
N ASP A 87 3.72 0.01 -13.61
CA ASP A 87 4.96 -0.78 -13.60
C ASP A 87 5.68 -0.67 -12.25
N TRP A 88 6.13 -1.79 -11.69
CA TRP A 88 6.73 -1.83 -10.35
C TRP A 88 8.06 -1.08 -10.27
N THR A 89 8.87 -1.16 -11.33
CA THR A 89 10.18 -0.51 -11.36
C THR A 89 10.02 1.01 -11.48
N ASP A 90 9.10 1.45 -12.34
CA ASP A 90 8.69 2.85 -12.47
C ASP A 90 8.15 3.39 -11.14
N TYR A 91 7.23 2.66 -10.49
CA TYR A 91 6.70 3.03 -9.18
C TYR A 91 7.79 3.20 -8.13
N LEU A 92 8.74 2.26 -8.02
CA LEU A 92 9.85 2.38 -7.08
C LEU A 92 10.72 3.62 -7.36
N SER A 93 10.93 3.96 -8.64
CA SER A 93 11.68 5.16 -9.02
C SER A 93 10.95 6.45 -8.60
N ARG A 94 9.64 6.53 -8.82
CA ARG A 94 8.78 7.65 -8.40
C ARG A 94 8.69 7.75 -6.89
N LEU A 95 8.53 6.62 -6.20
CA LEU A 95 8.52 6.56 -4.75
C LEU A 95 9.84 7.09 -4.17
N LYS A 96 10.98 6.69 -4.74
CA LYS A 96 12.30 7.17 -4.32
C LYS A 96 12.42 8.70 -4.44
N GLY A 97 11.89 9.27 -5.52
CA GLY A 97 11.82 10.72 -5.70
C GLY A 97 10.81 11.43 -4.79
N HIS A 98 9.78 10.72 -4.32
CA HIS A 98 8.74 11.24 -3.43
C HIS A 98 9.17 11.23 -1.94
N LEU A 99 10.00 10.27 -1.52
CA LEU A 99 10.42 10.15 -0.11
C LEU A 99 10.96 11.45 0.53
N PRO A 100 11.79 12.27 -0.15
CA PRO A 100 12.25 13.54 0.41
C PRO A 100 11.10 14.50 0.78
N LEU A 101 9.97 14.44 0.06
CA LEU A 101 8.80 15.25 0.38
C LEU A 101 8.10 14.76 1.65
N LEU A 102 8.08 13.44 1.90
CA LEU A 102 7.57 12.88 3.15
C LEU A 102 8.53 13.19 4.33
N ASP A 103 9.84 13.17 4.08
CA ASP A 103 10.85 13.57 5.07
C ASP A 103 10.65 15.04 5.49
N LEU A 104 10.44 15.95 4.52
CA LEU A 104 10.17 17.37 4.79
C LEU A 104 8.90 17.61 5.61
N GLN A 105 7.91 16.73 5.49
CA GLN A 105 6.65 16.78 6.25
C GLN A 105 6.76 16.10 7.62
N GLY A 106 7.89 15.46 7.93
CA GLY A 106 8.09 14.75 9.19
C GLY A 106 7.30 13.43 9.28
N VAL A 107 6.93 12.82 8.16
CA VAL A 107 6.18 11.56 8.13
C VAL A 107 7.13 10.40 8.43
N ASN A 108 6.86 9.63 9.47
CA ASN A 108 7.70 8.48 9.86
C ASN A 108 7.37 7.19 9.06
N TYR A 109 7.52 7.22 7.74
CA TYR A 109 7.25 6.07 6.86
C TYR A 109 8.27 4.93 7.03
N ARG A 110 7.88 3.69 6.70
CA ARG A 110 8.83 2.55 6.62
C ARG A 110 9.76 2.72 5.42
N LYS A 111 11.07 2.75 5.66
CA LYS A 111 12.09 2.97 4.60
C LYS A 111 12.25 1.73 3.71
N PRO A 112 11.97 1.79 2.39
CA PRO A 112 12.05 0.63 1.50
C PRO A 112 13.46 0.13 1.18
N TRP A 113 14.48 0.97 1.37
CA TRP A 113 15.88 0.70 0.96
C TRP A 113 16.85 0.72 2.14
N LYS A 114 16.36 0.42 3.35
CA LYS A 114 17.20 0.34 4.55
C LYS A 114 17.57 -1.10 4.87
#